data_AF-A0A2E7W0Q4-F1
#
_entry.id   AF-A0A2E7W0Q4-F1
#
_cell.length_a   1.000
_cell.length_b   1.000
_cell.length_c   1.000
_cell.angle_alpha   90.00
_cell.angle_beta   90.00
_cell.angle_gamma   90.00
#
_symmetry.space_group_name_H-M   'P 1'
#
loop_
_entity.id
_entity.type
_entity.pdbx_description
1 polymer ?
#
loop_
_entity_poly.entity_id
_entity_poly.type
_entity_poly.pdbx_seq_one_letter_code
_entity_poly.pdbx_strand_id
1 'polypeptide(L)'
;MNRIINYCVSAPTLGIAEGVFDHFYAFMKARPVRNSEGEVNAAIILRTSESAAEIDSARLLYEKGISLIQGSVNGERQLNIEDLARIKRNAAYIGKLTKRVVNRLAEATGAGGLSDENIVHLAYVDITAACSYVSMVWDTVAIPYGRAKVDFLSKGDLGV
;
A
#
# COMPACT_ATOMS: atom_id res chain seq x y z
N MET A 1 -19.65 -10.52 -9.61
CA MET A 1 -18.89 -10.16 -8.39
C MET A 1 -17.37 -10.03 -8.60
N ASN A 2 -16.80 -10.51 -9.72
CA ASN A 2 -15.34 -10.48 -10.01
C ASN A 2 -14.67 -9.10 -10.23
N ARG A 3 -15.39 -7.97 -10.14
CA ARG A 3 -14.84 -6.68 -10.61
C ARG A 3 -14.08 -5.86 -9.56
N ILE A 4 -14.07 -6.28 -8.29
CA ILE A 4 -13.56 -5.46 -7.16
C ILE A 4 -12.61 -6.25 -6.22
N ILE A 5 -12.13 -7.44 -6.63
CA ILE A 5 -11.21 -8.26 -5.81
C ILE A 5 -9.95 -7.51 -5.36
N ASN A 6 -9.50 -6.52 -6.13
CA ASN A 6 -8.33 -5.71 -5.85
C ASN A 6 -8.42 -5.04 -4.46
N TYR A 7 -9.61 -4.62 -4.00
CA TYR A 7 -9.76 -4.01 -2.68
C TYR A 7 -9.61 -5.03 -1.54
N CYS A 8 -10.04 -6.28 -1.76
CA CYS A 8 -9.81 -7.36 -0.82
C CYS A 8 -8.31 -7.67 -0.67
N VAL A 9 -7.53 -7.51 -1.74
CA VAL A 9 -6.07 -7.69 -1.73
C VAL A 9 -5.33 -6.44 -1.22
N SER A 10 -5.85 -5.23 -1.44
CA SER A 10 -5.22 -4.02 -0.90
C SER A 10 -5.32 -3.90 0.62
N ALA A 11 -6.38 -4.46 1.22
CA ALA A 11 -6.58 -4.45 2.67
C ALA A 11 -5.40 -5.09 3.46
N PRO A 12 -4.96 -6.34 3.17
CA PRO A 12 -3.81 -6.92 3.84
C PRO A 12 -2.51 -6.16 3.54
N THR A 13 -2.32 -5.56 2.36
CA THR A 13 -1.13 -4.74 2.10
C THR A 13 -1.02 -3.54 3.03
N LEU A 14 -2.17 -2.90 3.34
CA LEU A 14 -2.25 -1.80 4.29
C LEU A 14 -1.95 -2.27 5.72
N GLY A 15 -2.56 -3.38 6.14
CA GLY A 15 -2.32 -3.96 7.46
C GLY A 15 -0.87 -4.39 7.68
N ILE A 16 -0.21 -4.94 6.64
CA ILE A 16 1.22 -5.28 6.69
C ILE A 16 2.05 -4.01 6.93
N ALA A 17 1.81 -2.94 6.18
CA ALA A 17 2.59 -1.70 6.33
C ALA A 17 2.39 -1.06 7.72
N GLU A 18 1.16 -1.08 8.26
CA GLU A 18 0.87 -0.59 9.61
C GLU A 18 1.58 -1.43 10.67
N GLY A 19 1.50 -2.77 10.58
CA GLY A 19 2.19 -3.66 11.53
C GLY A 19 3.72 -3.51 11.48
N VAL A 20 4.30 -3.34 10.29
CA VAL A 20 5.73 -3.06 10.12
C VAL A 20 6.10 -1.72 10.74
N PHE A 21 5.28 -0.69 10.54
CA PHE A 21 5.51 0.64 11.11
C PHE A 21 5.49 0.61 12.64
N ASP A 22 4.49 -0.04 13.24
CA ASP A 22 4.38 -0.19 14.70
C ASP A 22 5.56 -0.97 15.28
N HIS A 23 5.95 -2.07 14.61
CA HIS A 23 7.10 -2.86 15.04
C HIS A 23 8.41 -2.07 14.93
N PHE A 24 8.62 -1.36 13.82
CA PHE A 24 9.79 -0.50 13.61
C PHE A 24 9.85 0.61 14.67
N TYR A 25 8.70 1.24 14.98
CA TYR A 25 8.61 2.26 16.00
C TYR A 25 8.93 1.74 17.41
N ALA A 26 8.45 0.55 17.76
CA ALA A 26 8.80 -0.12 19.01
C ALA A 26 10.30 -0.46 19.08
N PHE A 27 10.87 -0.97 17.99
CA PHE A 27 12.31 -1.24 17.86
C PHE A 27 13.16 0.02 18.04
N MET A 28 12.74 1.16 17.47
CA MET A 28 13.42 2.44 17.64
C MET A 28 13.38 2.95 19.08
N LYS A 29 12.30 2.74 19.84
CA LYS A 29 12.22 3.17 21.25
C LYS A 29 13.18 2.39 22.15
N ALA A 30 13.46 1.14 21.82
CA ALA A 30 14.33 0.27 22.59
C ALA A 30 15.84 0.50 22.34
N ARG A 31 16.21 1.25 21.29
CA ARG A 31 17.59 1.58 20.95
C ARG A 31 17.82 3.09 21.01
N PRO A 32 19.00 3.56 21.41
CA PRO A 32 19.32 4.97 21.24
C PRO A 32 19.28 5.29 19.74
N VAL A 33 18.38 6.18 19.31
CA VAL A 33 18.36 6.79 17.96
C VAL A 33 19.54 7.77 17.83
N ARG A 34 20.70 7.38 18.35
CA ARG A 34 21.91 8.17 18.38
C ARG A 34 23.01 7.39 17.68
N ASN A 35 23.78 8.04 16.82
CA ASN A 35 24.97 7.43 16.21
C ASN A 35 26.04 7.16 17.29
N SER A 36 27.18 6.61 16.87
CA SER A 36 28.33 6.36 17.76
C SER A 36 28.85 7.61 18.49
N GLU A 37 28.50 8.80 18.00
CA GLU A 37 28.89 10.12 18.53
C GLU A 37 27.80 10.72 19.43
N GLY A 38 26.66 10.04 19.60
CA GLY A 38 25.55 10.51 20.42
C GLY A 38 24.57 11.43 19.69
N GLU A 39 24.71 11.65 18.38
CA GLU A 39 23.84 12.53 17.60
C GLU A 39 22.59 11.81 17.08
N VAL A 40 21.46 12.51 17.08
CA VAL A 40 20.20 11.96 16.60
C VAL A 40 20.29 11.60 15.11
N ASN A 41 19.93 10.36 14.76
CA ASN A 41 19.95 9.90 13.37
C ASN A 41 18.78 10.50 12.57
N ALA A 42 19.03 11.65 11.91
CA ALA A 42 18.03 12.36 11.12
C ALA A 42 17.42 11.53 9.98
N ALA A 43 18.18 10.59 9.40
CA ALA A 43 17.67 9.73 8.33
C ALA A 43 16.56 8.80 8.83
N ILE A 44 16.68 8.28 10.05
CA ILE A 44 15.65 7.43 10.67
C ILE A 44 14.37 8.24 10.93
N ILE A 45 14.50 9.47 11.41
CA ILE A 45 13.36 10.37 11.63
C ILE A 45 12.63 10.64 10.31
N LEU A 46 13.37 11.01 9.26
CA LEU A 46 12.78 11.29 7.95
C LEU A 46 12.05 10.06 7.38
N ARG A 47 12.66 8.87 7.45
CA ARG A 47 12.04 7.62 6.99
C ARG A 47 10.76 7.30 7.77
N THR A 48 10.71 7.63 9.06
CA THR A 48 9.52 7.47 9.89
C THR A 48 8.41 8.41 9.41
N SER A 49 8.71 9.69 9.25
CA SER A 49 7.73 10.68 8.76
C SER A 49 7.20 10.35 7.37
N GLU A 50 8.08 9.97 6.43
CA GLU A 50 7.69 9.60 5.08
C GLU A 50 6.80 8.35 5.06
N SER A 51 7.15 7.34 5.87
CA SER A 51 6.37 6.10 5.95
C SER A 51 4.99 6.31 6.55
N ALA A 52 4.89 7.13 7.60
CA ALA A 52 3.60 7.49 8.20
C ALA A 52 2.70 8.21 7.19
N ALA A 53 3.24 9.19 6.45
CA ALA A 53 2.48 9.92 5.45
C ALA A 53 1.96 9.02 4.30
N GLU A 54 2.74 8.02 3.88
CA GLU A 54 2.31 7.04 2.88
C GLU A 54 1.22 6.10 3.41
N ILE A 55 1.31 5.66 4.67
CA ILE A 55 0.26 4.85 5.34
C ILE A 55 -1.05 5.65 5.43
N ASP A 56 -0.99 6.89 5.94
CA ASP A 56 -2.16 7.76 6.05
C ASP A 56 -2.82 7.99 4.69
N SER A 57 -2.01 8.23 3.65
CA SER A 57 -2.48 8.38 2.27
C SER A 57 -3.14 7.11 1.76
N ALA A 58 -2.57 5.94 2.04
CA ALA A 58 -3.12 4.65 1.65
C ALA A 58 -4.45 4.35 2.38
N ARG A 59 -4.53 4.66 3.67
CA ARG A 59 -5.73 4.52 4.51
C ARG A 59 -6.88 5.38 4.00
N LEU A 60 -6.63 6.68 3.77
CA LEU A 60 -7.63 7.59 3.19
C LEU A 60 -8.11 7.13 1.80
N LEU A 61 -7.18 6.64 0.97
CA LEU A 61 -7.51 6.15 -0.36
C LEU A 61 -8.37 4.87 -0.31
N TYR A 62 -8.06 3.98 0.64
CA TYR A 62 -8.80 2.75 0.87
C TYR A 62 -10.22 3.04 1.35
N GLU A 63 -10.37 3.87 2.39
CA GLU A 63 -11.67 4.24 2.96
C GLU A 63 -12.56 4.91 1.92
N LYS A 64 -12.00 5.85 1.14
CA LYS A 64 -12.73 6.49 0.03
C LYS A 64 -13.24 5.48 -0.99
N GLY A 65 -12.45 4.46 -1.29
CA GLY A 65 -12.86 3.38 -2.18
C GLY A 65 -13.96 2.51 -1.61
N ILE A 66 -13.83 2.13 -0.34
CA ILE A 66 -14.84 1.33 0.37
C ILE A 66 -16.17 2.07 0.44
N SER A 67 -16.19 3.35 0.77
CA SER A 67 -17.42 4.15 0.78
C SER A 67 -18.10 4.20 -0.59
N LEU A 68 -17.32 4.32 -1.68
CA LEU A 68 -17.86 4.29 -3.04
C LEU A 68 -18.47 2.91 -3.39
N ILE A 69 -17.81 1.83 -2.99
CA ILE A 69 -18.29 0.46 -3.22
C ILE A 69 -19.56 0.19 -2.40
N GLN A 70 -19.58 0.58 -1.13
CA GLN A 70 -20.74 0.41 -0.23
C GLN A 70 -21.96 1.19 -0.73
N GLY A 71 -21.80 2.46 -1.11
CA GLY A 71 -22.90 3.24 -1.69
C GLY A 71 -23.47 2.58 -2.95
N SER A 72 -22.65 1.87 -3.73
CA SER A 72 -23.14 1.10 -4.86
C SER A 72 -23.94 -0.15 -4.47
N VAL A 73 -23.47 -0.88 -3.45
CA VAL A 73 -24.19 -2.06 -2.92
C VAL A 73 -25.53 -1.67 -2.30
N ASN A 74 -25.58 -0.53 -1.62
CA ASN A 74 -26.79 0.00 -0.98
C ASN A 74 -27.80 0.62 -1.98
N GLY A 75 -27.45 0.69 -3.27
CA GLY A 75 -28.30 1.31 -4.30
C GLY A 75 -28.29 2.84 -4.31
N GLU A 76 -27.44 3.48 -3.50
CA GLU A 76 -27.28 4.95 -3.45
C GLU A 76 -26.62 5.48 -4.74
N ARG A 77 -25.86 4.63 -5.45
CA ARG A 77 -25.16 4.99 -6.68
C ARG A 77 -24.94 3.80 -7.62
N GLN A 78 -24.99 4.04 -8.93
CA GLN A 78 -24.50 3.08 -9.93
C GLN A 78 -23.02 3.38 -10.27
N LEU A 79 -22.16 2.35 -10.28
CA LEU A 79 -20.76 2.50 -10.71
C LEU A 79 -20.67 2.40 -12.24
N ASN A 80 -20.13 3.44 -12.86
CA ASN A 80 -19.81 3.40 -14.28
C ASN A 80 -18.42 2.79 -14.54
N ILE A 81 -18.04 2.67 -15.82
CA ILE A 81 -16.77 2.07 -16.23
C ILE A 81 -15.54 2.85 -15.71
N GLU A 82 -15.62 4.18 -15.60
CA GLU A 82 -14.56 5.01 -15.06
C GLU A 82 -14.41 4.84 -13.55
N ASP A 83 -15.53 4.69 -12.83
CA ASP A 83 -15.52 4.42 -11.39
C ASP A 83 -14.80 3.09 -11.11
N LEU A 84 -15.08 2.05 -11.89
CA LEU A 84 -14.39 0.77 -11.79
C LEU A 84 -12.89 0.90 -12.11
N ALA A 85 -12.52 1.65 -13.14
CA ALA A 85 -11.13 1.92 -13.48
C ALA A 85 -10.39 2.65 -12.33
N ARG A 86 -11.05 3.65 -11.72
CA ARG A 86 -10.53 4.39 -10.57
C ARG A 86 -10.34 3.50 -9.35
N ILE A 87 -11.33 2.66 -9.04
CA ILE A 87 -11.27 1.68 -7.95
C ILE A 87 -10.07 0.76 -8.17
N LYS A 88 -9.93 0.13 -9.33
CA LYS A 88 -8.81 -0.76 -9.64
C LYS A 88 -7.45 -0.07 -9.48
N ARG A 89 -7.29 1.12 -10.07
CA ARG A 89 -6.08 1.93 -9.91
C ARG A 89 -5.76 2.21 -8.43
N ASN A 90 -6.75 2.63 -7.65
CA ASN A 90 -6.55 2.95 -6.24
C ASN A 90 -6.02 1.77 -5.44
N ALA A 91 -6.61 0.59 -5.63
CA ALA A 91 -6.17 -0.63 -4.96
C ALA A 91 -4.69 -0.93 -5.26
N ALA A 92 -4.29 -0.88 -6.53
CA ALA A 92 -2.89 -1.08 -6.91
C ALA A 92 -1.97 0.04 -6.37
N TYR A 93 -2.46 1.29 -6.30
CA TYR A 93 -1.69 2.40 -5.73
C TYR A 93 -1.47 2.25 -4.22
N ILE A 94 -2.47 1.76 -3.48
CA ILE A 94 -2.35 1.39 -2.06
C ILE A 94 -1.23 0.34 -1.90
N GLY A 95 -1.22 -0.71 -2.73
CA GLY A 95 -0.13 -1.68 -2.75
C GLY A 95 1.24 -1.04 -3.03
N LYS A 96 1.31 -0.08 -3.96
CA LYS A 96 2.55 0.64 -4.28
C LYS A 96 3.08 1.49 -3.11
N LEU A 97 2.20 2.19 -2.40
CA LEU A 97 2.57 2.99 -1.22
C LEU A 97 3.04 2.09 -0.07
N THR A 98 2.25 1.06 0.25
CA THR A 98 2.55 0.12 1.35
C THR A 98 3.83 -0.68 1.10
N LYS A 99 4.10 -1.08 -0.15
CA LYS A 99 5.39 -1.70 -0.53
C LYS A 99 6.58 -0.77 -0.32
N ARG A 100 6.45 0.53 -0.62
CA ARG A 100 7.52 1.51 -0.37
C ARG A 100 7.81 1.65 1.12
N VAL A 101 6.76 1.73 1.94
CA VAL A 101 6.87 1.75 3.40
C VAL A 101 7.65 0.56 3.92
N VAL A 102 7.21 -0.65 3.57
CA VAL A 102 7.84 -1.89 4.07
C VAL A 102 9.30 -1.98 3.62
N ASN A 103 9.61 -1.68 2.35
CA ASN A 103 10.98 -1.68 1.85
C ASN A 103 11.85 -0.65 2.60
N ARG A 104 11.38 0.59 2.74
CA ARG A 104 12.10 1.68 3.41
C ARG A 104 12.43 1.32 4.87
N LEU A 105 11.48 0.72 5.58
CA LEU A 105 11.64 0.35 6.98
C LEU A 105 12.50 -0.92 7.15
N ALA A 106 12.34 -1.90 6.27
CA ALA A 106 13.22 -3.07 6.23
C ALA A 106 14.69 -2.67 6.03
N GLU A 107 14.98 -1.82 5.04
CA GLU A 107 16.33 -1.29 4.81
C GLU A 107 16.85 -0.50 6.03
N ALA A 108 15.98 0.19 6.76
CA ALA A 108 16.34 0.97 7.94
C ALA A 108 16.66 0.12 9.19
N THR A 109 16.18 -1.13 9.27
CA THR A 109 16.49 -2.03 10.41
C THR A 109 17.96 -2.50 10.43
N GLY A 110 18.65 -2.44 9.29
CA GLY A 110 20.03 -2.89 9.15
C GLY A 110 20.21 -4.40 9.26
N ALA A 111 21.45 -4.89 9.20
CA ALA A 111 21.73 -6.33 9.20
C ALA A 111 21.21 -7.08 10.44
N GLY A 112 21.15 -6.42 11.60
CA GLY A 112 20.59 -6.99 12.82
C GLY A 112 19.07 -7.20 12.78
N GLY A 113 18.39 -6.66 11.75
CA GLY A 113 16.99 -6.94 11.47
C GLY A 113 16.75 -8.11 10.51
N LEU A 114 17.81 -8.68 9.93
CA LEU A 114 17.74 -9.82 9.01
C LEU A 114 17.74 -11.13 9.81
N SER A 115 16.63 -11.43 10.47
CA SER A 115 16.38 -12.73 11.08
C SER A 115 14.99 -13.23 10.73
N ASP A 116 14.82 -14.55 10.69
CA ASP A 116 13.51 -15.19 10.43
C ASP A 116 12.49 -14.91 11.56
N GLU A 117 12.97 -14.45 12.71
CA GLU A 117 12.15 -14.01 13.85
C GLU A 117 11.71 -12.55 13.73
N ASN A 118 12.32 -11.76 12.83
CA ASN A 118 11.96 -10.36 12.65
C ASN A 118 10.79 -10.22 11.67
N ILE A 119 9.66 -9.76 12.20
CA ILE A 119 8.42 -9.52 11.46
C ILE A 119 8.65 -8.57 10.26
N VAL A 120 9.57 -7.61 10.35
CA VAL A 120 9.89 -6.69 9.25
C VAL A 120 10.49 -7.43 8.05
N HIS A 121 11.30 -8.46 8.31
CA HIS A 121 11.88 -9.29 7.25
C HIS A 121 10.81 -10.16 6.57
N LEU A 122 9.94 -10.80 7.36
CA LEU A 122 8.82 -11.60 6.83
C LEU A 122 7.85 -10.75 6.01
N ALA A 123 7.50 -9.56 6.52
CA ALA A 123 6.60 -8.62 5.86
C ALA A 123 7.11 -8.15 4.49
N TYR A 124 8.44 -8.09 4.27
CA TYR A 124 9.03 -7.75 2.98
C TYR A 124 8.68 -8.78 1.89
N VAL A 125 8.68 -10.06 2.23
CA VAL A 125 8.30 -11.13 1.30
C VAL A 125 6.79 -11.07 1.05
N ASP A 126 5.99 -10.94 2.11
CA ASP A 126 4.52 -10.90 2.02
C ASP A 126 4.02 -9.72 1.17
N ILE A 127 4.54 -8.51 1.41
CA ILE A 127 4.14 -7.33 0.64
C ILE A 127 4.54 -7.46 -0.83
N THR A 128 5.68 -8.10 -1.09
CA THR A 128 6.16 -8.33 -2.45
C THR A 128 5.28 -9.33 -3.18
N ALA A 129 4.86 -10.41 -2.50
CA ALA A 129 3.93 -11.39 -3.06
C ALA A 129 2.55 -10.75 -3.34
N ALA A 130 1.99 -10.03 -2.37
CA ALA A 130 0.69 -9.38 -2.51
C ALA A 130 0.67 -8.36 -3.65
N CYS A 131 1.72 -7.55 -3.79
CA CYS A 131 1.82 -6.55 -4.87
C CYS A 131 2.14 -7.17 -6.24
N SER A 132 2.61 -8.42 -6.28
CA SER A 132 2.84 -9.17 -7.52
C SER A 132 1.59 -9.91 -8.00
N TYR A 133 0.53 -9.97 -7.18
CA TYR A 133 -0.74 -10.55 -7.61
C TYR A 133 -1.32 -9.74 -8.79
N VAL A 134 -1.86 -10.44 -9.80
CA VAL A 134 -2.29 -9.86 -11.08
C VAL A 134 -3.24 -8.65 -10.92
N SER A 135 -4.03 -8.62 -9.85
CA SER A 135 -4.96 -7.53 -9.58
C SER A 135 -4.34 -6.33 -8.86
N MET A 136 -3.04 -6.38 -8.53
CA MET A 136 -2.30 -5.36 -7.79
C MET A 136 -1.11 -4.79 -8.57
N VAL A 137 -0.68 -5.46 -9.66
CA VAL A 137 0.43 -5.00 -10.51
C VAL A 137 0.11 -3.62 -11.10
N TRP A 138 0.80 -2.59 -10.59
CA TRP A 138 0.54 -1.19 -10.94
C TRP A 138 0.52 -0.94 -12.44
N ASP A 139 1.54 -1.44 -13.15
CA ASP A 139 1.74 -1.15 -14.58
C ASP A 139 0.62 -1.72 -15.47
N THR A 140 -0.11 -2.72 -14.99
CA THR A 140 -1.28 -3.27 -15.70
C THR A 140 -2.58 -2.66 -15.18
N VAL A 141 -2.75 -2.61 -13.86
CA VAL A 141 -4.01 -2.27 -13.20
C VAL A 141 -4.36 -0.78 -13.32
N ALA A 142 -3.36 0.09 -13.47
CA ALA A 142 -3.58 1.53 -13.58
C ALA A 142 -3.97 2.00 -14.99
N ILE A 143 -3.69 1.20 -16.04
CA ILE A 143 -3.91 1.57 -17.45
C ILE A 143 -5.35 2.02 -17.73
N PRO A 144 -6.41 1.30 -17.29
CA PRO A 144 -7.78 1.67 -17.64
C PRO A 144 -8.15 3.06 -17.15
N TYR A 145 -7.63 3.47 -15.97
CA TYR A 145 -7.89 4.82 -15.47
C TYR A 145 -7.18 5.89 -16.33
N GLY A 146 -5.96 5.60 -16.81
CA GLY A 146 -5.27 6.48 -17.75
C GLY A 146 -6.04 6.62 -19.07
N ARG A 147 -6.47 5.49 -19.66
CA ARG A 147 -7.30 5.45 -20.88
C ARG A 147 -8.59 6.26 -20.73
N ALA A 148 -9.19 6.25 -19.55
CA ALA A 148 -10.38 7.05 -19.24
C ALA A 148 -10.16 8.56 -19.34
N LYS A 149 -8.92 9.04 -19.16
CA LYS A 149 -8.59 10.47 -19.21
C LYS A 149 -8.17 10.96 -20.59
N VAL A 150 -8.10 10.04 -21.55
CA VAL A 150 -7.79 10.33 -22.95
C VAL A 150 -8.84 9.71 -23.89
N ASP A 151 -10.03 9.42 -23.38
CA ASP A 151 -11.19 8.90 -24.15
C ASP A 151 -10.96 7.58 -24.92
N PHE A 152 -10.01 6.75 -24.46
CA PHE A 152 -9.72 5.44 -25.04
C PHE A 152 -10.23 4.26 -24.19
N LEU A 153 -10.99 4.51 -23.13
CA LEU A 153 -11.47 3.46 -22.23
C LEU A 153 -12.58 2.62 -22.86
N SER A 154 -12.39 1.31 -22.87
CA SER A 154 -13.37 0.32 -23.31
C SER A 154 -13.70 -0.69 -22.21
N LYS A 155 -14.85 -1.37 -22.31
CA LYS A 155 -15.22 -2.44 -21.36
C LYS A 155 -14.19 -3.57 -21.30
N GLY A 156 -13.47 -3.83 -22.39
CA GLY A 156 -12.43 -4.85 -22.45
C GLY A 156 -11.20 -4.52 -21.60
N ASP A 157 -10.90 -3.23 -21.42
CA ASP A 157 -9.73 -2.77 -20.66
C ASP A 157 -9.84 -3.08 -19.16
N LEU A 158 -11.06 -3.26 -18.64
CA LEU A 158 -11.25 -3.55 -17.23
C LEU A 158 -10.87 -4.99 -16.85
N GLY A 159 -10.56 -5.87 -17.80
CA GLY A 159 -10.39 -7.30 -17.56
C GLY A 159 -11.74 -7.96 -17.21
N VAL A 160 -12.08 -9.02 -17.94
CA VAL A 160 -13.29 -9.83 -17.70
C VAL A 160 -13.03 -10.80 -16.56
#